data_AF-A0A7K3YFD6-F1
#
_entry.id   AF-A0A7K3YFD6-F1
#
_cell.length_a   1.000
_cell.length_b   1.000
_cell.length_c   1.000
_cell.angle_alpha   90.00
_cell.angle_beta   90.00
_cell.angle_gamma   90.00
#
_symmetry.space_group_name_H-M   'P 1'
#
loop_
_entity.id
_entity.type
_entity.pdbx_description
1 polymer ?
#
loop_
_entity_poly.entity_id
_entity_poly.type
_entity_poly.pdbx_seq_one_letter_code
_entity_poly.pdbx_strand_id
1 'polypeptide(L)' 'DQNLGGHAYAIQYTTDAPHWGGLSGCTFEEAISWGKEAPESPRVQCFCDATIALPIVASGLIGSGVERARRPSRSPQ' A
#
# COMPACT_ATOMS: atom_id res chain seq x y z
N ASP A 1 -10.16 -16.01 13.68
CA ASP A 1 -8.85 -15.35 13.87
C ASP A 1 -8.03 -15.22 12.59
N GLN A 2 -8.47 -14.40 11.63
CA GLN A 2 -7.67 -14.06 10.45
C GLN A 2 -7.06 -12.65 10.54
N ASN A 3 -6.77 -12.18 11.76
CA ASN A 3 -6.05 -10.92 11.94
C ASN A 3 -4.57 -11.23 12.21
N LEU A 4 -3.83 -11.57 11.16
CA LEU A 4 -2.40 -11.87 11.21
C LEU A 4 -1.51 -10.63 11.49
N GLY A 5 -2.10 -9.47 11.78
CA GLY A 5 -1.37 -8.24 12.12
C GLY A 5 -0.71 -7.51 10.95
N GLY A 6 -0.77 -8.08 9.74
CA GLY A 6 -0.26 -7.46 8.51
C GLY A 6 -0.98 -6.16 8.14
N HIS A 7 -0.36 -5.36 7.28
CA HIS A 7 -0.90 -4.08 6.81
C HIS A 7 -2.30 -4.22 6.20
N ALA A 8 -3.17 -3.25 6.50
CA ALA A 8 -4.57 -3.25 6.08
C ALA A 8 -4.77 -2.89 4.60
N TYR A 9 -3.80 -2.22 3.98
CA TYR A 9 -3.79 -1.87 2.56
C TYR A 9 -2.34 -1.63 2.12
N ALA A 10 -2.07 -1.77 0.82
CA ALA A 10 -0.77 -1.50 0.26
C ALA A 10 -0.84 -0.88 -1.15
N ILE A 11 0.05 0.06 -1.44
CA ILE A 11 0.24 0.61 -2.78
C ILE A 11 1.74 0.63 -3.02
N GLN A 12 2.18 0.02 -4.12
CA GLN A 12 3.58 -0.01 -4.51
C GLN A 12 3.77 0.71 -5.84
N TYR A 13 4.63 1.74 -5.82
CA TYR A 13 5.18 2.34 -7.03
C TYR A 13 6.60 1.82 -7.18
N THR A 14 6.88 1.12 -8.27
CA THR A 14 8.19 0.51 -8.49
C THR A 14 8.59 0.62 -9.96
N THR A 15 9.87 0.83 -10.21
CA THR A 15 10.47 0.70 -11.54
C THR A 15 11.09 -0.68 -11.74
N ASP A 16 11.14 -1.49 -10.67
CA ASP A 16 11.67 -2.84 -10.69
C ASP A 16 10.60 -3.85 -11.10
N ALA A 17 11.02 -4.91 -11.78
CA ALA A 17 10.13 -5.93 -12.31
C ALA A 17 10.27 -7.24 -11.53
N PRO A 18 9.16 -7.99 -11.30
CA PRO A 18 9.19 -9.17 -10.43
C PRO A 18 10.14 -10.29 -10.92
N HIS A 19 10.35 -10.39 -12.24
CA HIS A 19 11.18 -11.43 -12.83
C HIS A 19 12.67 -11.34 -12.47
N TRP A 20 13.13 -10.19 -11.98
CA TRP A 20 14.51 -10.03 -11.48
C TRP A 20 14.71 -10.66 -10.09
N GLY A 21 13.61 -11.01 -9.38
CA GLY A 21 13.68 -11.62 -8.05
C GLY A 21 14.20 -10.69 -6.96
N GLY A 22 14.24 -9.38 -7.22
CA GLY A 22 14.63 -8.36 -6.26
C GLY A 22 13.48 -8.02 -5.30
N LEU A 23 13.81 -7.64 -4.06
CA LEU A 23 12.80 -7.24 -3.07
C LEU A 23 12.06 -5.95 -3.47
N SER A 24 12.70 -5.06 -4.24
CA SER A 24 12.11 -3.80 -4.70
C SER A 24 10.96 -4.00 -5.70
N GLY A 25 10.98 -5.11 -6.45
CA GLY A 25 9.95 -5.51 -7.41
C GLY A 25 9.14 -6.73 -6.97
N CYS A 26 9.28 -7.21 -5.73
CA CYS A 26 8.56 -8.41 -5.27
C CYS A 26 7.05 -8.24 -5.39
N THR A 27 6.36 -9.35 -5.64
CA THR A 27 4.90 -9.39 -5.74
C THR A 27 4.26 -9.24 -4.36
N PHE A 28 2.99 -8.81 -4.32
CA PHE A 28 2.27 -8.79 -3.05
C PHE A 28 2.02 -10.19 -2.50
N GLU A 29 1.89 -11.20 -3.37
CA GLU A 29 1.76 -12.59 -2.98
C GLU A 29 2.99 -13.07 -2.19
N GLU A 30 4.20 -12.68 -2.62
CA GLU A 30 5.43 -12.92 -1.85
C GLU A 30 5.43 -12.17 -0.51
N ALA A 31 5.05 -10.89 -0.50
CA ALA A 31 5.03 -10.08 0.71
C ALA A 31 4.02 -10.61 1.76
N ILE A 32 2.86 -11.10 1.32
CA ILE A 32 1.84 -11.76 2.15
C ILE A 32 2.35 -13.08 2.71
N SER A 33 3.15 -13.84 1.95
CA SER A 33 3.75 -15.10 2.44
C SER A 33 4.65 -14.88 3.67
N TRP A 34 5.15 -13.66 3.85
CA TRP A 34 5.93 -13.24 5.02
C TRP A 34 5.10 -12.52 6.09
N GLY A 35 3.80 -12.35 5.86
CA GLY A 35 2.88 -11.67 6.78
C GLY A 35 3.01 -10.14 6.81
N LYS A 36 3.61 -9.52 5.78
CA LYS A 36 3.72 -8.05 5.71
C LYS A 36 2.36 -7.39 5.53
N GLU A 37 1.54 -7.91 4.63
CA GLU A 37 0.17 -7.48 4.37
C GLU A 37 -0.83 -8.55 4.82
N ALA A 38 -2.02 -8.13 5.24
CA ALA A 38 -3.10 -9.08 5.50
C ALA A 38 -3.54 -9.75 4.18
N PRO A 39 -3.90 -11.04 4.16
CA PRO A 39 -4.28 -11.76 2.93
C PRO A 39 -5.48 -11.16 2.19
N GLU A 40 -6.36 -10.42 2.88
CA GLU A 40 -7.53 -9.73 2.32
C GLU A 40 -7.31 -8.22 2.12
N SER A 41 -6.12 -7.70 2.42
CA SER A 41 -5.82 -6.27 2.30
C SER A 41 -5.96 -5.79 0.84
N PRO A 42 -6.67 -4.67 0.56
CA PRO A 42 -6.65 -4.07 -0.76
C PRO A 42 -5.23 -3.67 -1.15
N ARG A 43 -4.80 -4.07 -2.35
CA ARG A 43 -3.44 -3.82 -2.82
C ARG A 43 -3.36 -3.56 -4.32
N VAL A 44 -2.43 -2.70 -4.72
CA VAL A 44 -2.15 -2.42 -6.13
C VAL A 44 -0.68 -2.10 -6.35
N GLN A 45 -0.10 -2.69 -7.40
CA GLN A 45 1.26 -2.44 -7.83
C GLN A 45 1.22 -1.67 -9.15
N CYS A 46 1.99 -0.59 -9.22
CA CYS A 46 2.09 0.29 -10.38
C CYS A 46 3.56 0.37 -10.81
N PHE A 47 3.84 -0.09 -12.03
CA PHE A 47 5.17 -0.02 -12.63
C PHE A 47 5.45 1.39 -13.16
N CYS A 48 5.88 2.27 -12.26
CA CYS A 48 6.08 3.68 -12.53
C CYS A 48 7.12 4.28 -11.57
N ASP A 49 7.84 5.30 -12.02
CA ASP A 49 8.72 6.08 -11.16
C ASP A 49 7.89 6.93 -10.18
N ALA A 50 8.36 7.00 -8.92
CA ALA A 50 7.67 7.73 -7.86
C ALA A 50 7.49 9.23 -8.18
N THR A 51 8.43 9.83 -8.92
CA THR A 51 8.36 11.25 -9.32
C THR A 51 7.21 11.54 -10.30
N ILE A 52 6.73 10.52 -11.00
CA ILE A 52 5.55 10.60 -11.90
C ILE A 52 4.28 10.24 -11.13
N ALA A 53 4.30 9.14 -10.38
CA ALA A 53 3.11 8.61 -9.73
C ALA A 53 2.60 9.50 -8.59
N LEU A 54 3.51 9.99 -7.73
CA LEU A 54 3.12 10.71 -6.52
C LEU A 54 2.41 12.04 -6.79
N PRO A 55 2.85 12.90 -7.74
CA PRO A 55 2.12 14.13 -8.05
C PRO A 55 0.70 13.89 -8.56
N ILE A 56 0.50 12.87 -9.39
CA ILE A 56 -0.82 12.52 -9.95
C ILE A 56 -1.76 12.06 -8.83
N VAL A 57 -1.29 11.16 -7.97
CA VAL A 57 -2.09 10.61 -6.86
C VAL A 57 -2.41 11.72 -5.86
N ALA A 58 -1.44 12.56 -5.51
CA ALA A 58 -1.67 13.69 -4.61
C ALA A 58 -2.69 14.68 -5.20
N SER A 59 -2.56 15.02 -6.49
CA SER A 59 -3.51 15.89 -7.18
C SER A 59 -4.92 15.30 -7.21
N GLY A 60 -5.05 14.00 -7.50
CA GLY A 60 -6.34 13.30 -7.48
C GLY A 60 -6.98 13.29 -6.10
N LEU A 61 -6.21 13.05 -5.04
CA LEU A 61 -6.70 13.10 -3.65
C LEU A 61 -7.20 14.50 -3.30
N ILE A 62 -6.41 15.54 -3.59
CA ILE A 62 -6.79 16.94 -3.35
C ILE A 62 -8.06 17.30 -4.14
N GLY A 63 -8.12 16.96 -5.42
CA GLY A 63 -9.27 17.25 -6.29
C GLY A 63 -10.54 16.48 -5.93
N SER A 64 -10.40 15.29 -5.34
CA SER A 64 -11.54 14.47 -4.88
C SER A 64 -12.21 15.02 -3.61
N GLY A 65 -11.57 15.94 -2.88
CA GLY A 65 -12.10 16.47 -1.62
C GLY A 65 -12.21 15.44 -0.50
N VAL A 66 -11.51 14.29 -0.61
CA VAL A 66 -11.51 13.26 0.43
C VAL A 66 -10.81 13.80 1.67
N GLU A 67 -11.56 13.87 2.78
CA GLU A 67 -11.01 14.24 4.08
C GLU A 67 -10.51 13.00 4.83
N ARG A 68 -9.35 13.14 5.49
CA ARG A 68 -8.84 12.07 6.33
C ARG A 68 -9.76 11.88 7.52
N ALA A 69 -10.36 10.69 7.65
CA ALA A 69 -11.12 10.32 8.83
C ALA A 69 -10.29 10.57 10.10
N ARG A 70 -10.80 11.42 10.99
CA ARG A 70 -10.12 11.75 12.24
C ARG A 70 -9.99 10.46 13.06
N ARG A 71 -8.77 10.12 13.49
CA ARG A 71 -8.57 8.97 14.39
C ARG A 71 -9.46 9.17 15.62
N PRO A 72 -10.33 8.22 16.00
CA PRO A 72 -11.08 8.33 17.23
C PRO A 72 -10.08 8.59 18.36
N SER A 73 -10.36 9.58 19.20
CA SER A 73 -9.56 9.81 20.41
C SER A 73 -9.55 8.48 21.17
N ARG A 74 -8.35 7.93 21.37
CA ARG A 74 -8.19 6.71 22.14
C ARG A 74 -8.55 7.10 23.57
N SER A 75 -9.75 6.75 24.01
CA SER A 75 -10.17 6.95 25.39
C SER A 75 -9.10 6.33 26.30
N PRO A 76 -8.54 7.06 27.28
CA PRO A 76 -7.74 6.45 28.31
C PRO A 76 -8.63 5.44 29.04
N GLN A 77 -8.19 4.19 29.11
CA GLN A 77 -8.69 3.27 30.13
C GLN A 77 -8.08 3.66 31.47
#